data_AF-A0A7Y5JLV1-F1
#
_entry.id   AF-A0A7Y5JLV1-F1
#
_cell.length_a   1.000
_cell.length_b   1.000
_cell.length_c   1.000
_cell.angle_alpha   90.00
_cell.angle_beta   90.00
_cell.angle_gamma   90.00
#
_symmetry.space_group_name_H-M   'P 1'
#
loop_
_entity.id
_entity.type
_entity.pdbx_description
1 polymer ?
#
loop_
_entity_poly.entity_id
_entity_poly.type
_entity_poly.pdbx_seq_one_letter_code
_entity_poly.pdbx_strand_id
1 'polypeptide(L)'
;MEDFISFIVKHLVEKPESVRIETIKEENGRVLYKLYVGQGDLGQVIGKEGRTARSLRTLVFAAAARRGIRAGFEIVDPALPPKGASPPAWDSMDSSGEHA
;
A
#
# COMPACT_ATOMS: atom_id res chain seq x y z
N MET A 1 -16.27 0.37 0.89
CA MET A 1 -15.17 0.05 -0.07
C MET A 1 -14.16 -0.85 0.62
N GLU A 2 -13.80 -0.51 1.86
CA GLU A 2 -12.99 -1.35 2.76
C GLU A 2 -13.46 -2.80 2.79
N ASP A 3 -14.75 -3.06 3.02
CA ASP A 3 -15.28 -4.45 3.03
C ASP A 3 -15.03 -5.21 1.73
N PHE A 4 -15.14 -4.54 0.58
CA PHE A 4 -14.91 -5.16 -0.72
C PHE A 4 -13.45 -5.57 -0.90
N ILE A 5 -12.53 -4.66 -0.56
CA ILE A 5 -11.09 -4.92 -0.61
C ILE A 5 -10.73 -6.02 0.41
N SER A 6 -11.23 -5.90 1.65
CA SER A 6 -10.96 -6.84 2.74
C SER A 6 -11.47 -8.23 2.38
N PHE A 7 -12.67 -8.33 1.80
CA PHE A 7 -13.23 -9.59 1.32
C PHE A 7 -12.31 -10.26 0.31
N ILE A 8 -11.85 -9.54 -0.71
CA ILE A 8 -10.95 -10.13 -1.72
C ILE A 8 -9.64 -10.57 -1.08
N VAL A 9 -8.98 -9.68 -0.34
CA VAL A 9 -7.63 -9.93 0.18
C VAL A 9 -7.64 -11.05 1.22
N LYS A 10 -8.66 -11.13 2.09
CA LYS A 10 -8.77 -12.21 3.08
C LYS A 10 -8.86 -13.61 2.47
N HIS A 11 -9.29 -13.73 1.22
CA HIS A 11 -9.31 -15.01 0.50
C HIS A 11 -8.02 -15.28 -0.31
N LEU A 12 -7.09 -14.33 -0.35
CA LEU A 12 -5.80 -14.46 -1.05
C LEU A 12 -4.63 -14.80 -0.12
N VAL A 13 -4.81 -14.65 1.19
CA VAL A 13 -3.74 -14.67 2.20
C VAL A 13 -3.90 -15.84 3.17
N GLU A 14 -2.82 -16.21 3.85
CA GLU A 14 -2.84 -17.27 4.88
C GLU A 14 -3.31 -16.76 6.23
N LYS A 15 -3.15 -15.46 6.52
CA LYS A 15 -3.55 -14.82 7.78
C LYS A 15 -4.61 -13.73 7.56
N PRO A 16 -5.88 -14.10 7.33
CA PRO A 16 -6.98 -13.15 7.08
C PRO A 16 -7.17 -12.11 8.20
N GLU A 17 -6.81 -12.46 9.43
CA GLU A 17 -6.87 -11.60 10.61
C GLU A 17 -5.82 -10.49 10.60
N SER A 18 -4.74 -10.66 9.84
CA SER A 18 -3.68 -9.65 9.67
C SER A 18 -4.00 -8.63 8.57
N VAL A 19 -5.14 -8.77 7.88
CA VAL A 19 -5.59 -7.85 6.83
C VAL A 19 -6.21 -6.60 7.46
N ARG A 20 -5.55 -5.45 7.31
CA ARG A 20 -6.07 -4.14 7.74
C ARG A 20 -6.11 -3.18 6.56
N ILE A 21 -7.15 -2.36 6.50
CA ILE A 21 -7.26 -1.28 5.53
C ILE A 21 -7.32 0.03 6.29
N GLU A 22 -6.51 0.99 5.85
CA GLU A 22 -6.60 2.37 6.31
C GLU A 22 -7.13 3.24 5.17
N THR A 23 -8.09 4.10 5.50
CA THR A 23 -8.70 5.02 4.54
C THR A 23 -8.31 6.45 4.87
N ILE A 24 -7.64 7.09 3.93
CA ILE A 24 -7.20 8.49 4.03
C ILE A 24 -8.02 9.31 3.03
N LYS A 25 -8.73 10.32 3.53
CA LYS A 25 -9.41 11.32 2.68
C LYS A 25 -8.44 12.47 2.45
N GLU A 26 -8.06 12.68 1.20
CA GLU A 26 -7.19 13.79 0.80
C GLU A 26 -8.01 15.06 0.53
N GLU A 27 -7.38 16.23 0.67
CA GLU A 27 -8.02 17.53 0.46
C GLU A 27 -8.56 17.73 -0.98
N ASN A 28 -7.94 17.08 -1.96
CA ASN A 28 -8.35 17.10 -3.37
C ASN A 28 -9.60 16.23 -3.66
N GLY A 29 -10.24 15.67 -2.64
CA GLY A 29 -11.39 14.77 -2.76
C GLY A 29 -11.05 13.33 -3.16
N ARG A 30 -9.76 12.97 -3.25
CA ARG A 30 -9.30 11.60 -3.47
C ARG A 30 -9.37 10.82 -2.15
N VAL A 31 -9.74 9.54 -2.24
CA VAL A 31 -9.75 8.62 -1.11
C VAL A 31 -8.69 7.56 -1.34
N LEU A 32 -7.63 7.59 -0.54
CA LEU A 32 -6.53 6.62 -0.59
C LEU A 32 -6.82 5.45 0.36
N TYR A 33 -6.87 4.23 -0.18
CA TYR A 33 -6.98 3.00 0.59
C TYR A 33 -5.59 2.35 0.68
N LYS A 34 -5.06 2.24 1.90
CA LYS A 34 -3.81 1.54 2.20
C LYS A 34 -4.11 0.16 2.74
N LEU A 35 -3.65 -0.87 2.03
CA LEU A 35 -3.74 -2.26 2.45
C LEU A 35 -2.48 -2.65 3.23
N TYR A 36 -2.69 -3.15 4.44
CA TYR A 36 -1.70 -3.80 5.27
C TYR A 36 -2.05 -5.29 5.37
N VAL A 37 -1.04 -6.14 5.26
CA VAL A 37 -1.15 -7.59 5.42
C VAL A 37 0.02 -8.11 6.25
N GLY A 38 -0.06 -9.36 6.69
CA GLY A 38 1.07 -10.01 7.35
C GLY A 38 2.31 -10.04 6.44
N GLN A 39 3.51 -9.97 7.03
CA GLN A 39 4.77 -9.99 6.27
C GLN A 39 4.89 -11.22 5.34
N GLY A 40 4.38 -12.38 5.78
CA GLY A 40 4.35 -13.60 4.97
C GLY A 40 3.35 -13.59 3.81
N ASP A 41 2.33 -12.73 3.88
CA ASP A 41 1.25 -12.67 2.89
C ASP A 41 1.53 -11.67 1.77
N LEU A 42 2.49 -10.75 1.97
CA LEU A 42 2.79 -9.68 1.01
C LEU A 42 3.12 -10.25 -0.38
N GLY A 43 3.90 -11.32 -0.45
CA GLY A 43 4.23 -11.99 -1.71
C GLY A 43 3.00 -12.52 -2.45
N GLN A 44 2.00 -13.03 -1.72
CA GLN A 44 0.75 -13.56 -2.28
C GLN A 44 -0.13 -12.43 -2.84
N VAL A 45 -0.21 -11.31 -2.11
CA VAL A 45 -0.98 -10.13 -2.54
C VAL A 45 -0.34 -9.41 -3.72
N ILE A 46 1.00 -9.29 -3.74
CA ILE A 46 1.72 -8.72 -4.87
C ILE A 46 1.58 -9.65 -6.08
N GLY A 47 1.79 -10.95 -5.88
CA GLY A 47 1.78 -11.98 -6.91
C GLY A 47 2.97 -11.89 -7.85
N LYS A 48 3.17 -12.92 -8.67
CA LYS A 48 4.24 -12.97 -9.67
C LYS A 48 4.17 -11.75 -10.59
N GLU A 49 5.28 -11.03 -10.76
CA GLU A 49 5.40 -9.80 -11.56
C GLU A 49 4.39 -8.70 -11.17
N GLY A 50 3.86 -8.73 -9.93
CA GLY A 50 2.85 -7.77 -9.48
C GLY A 50 1.47 -7.95 -10.11
N ARG A 51 1.20 -9.11 -10.74
CA ARG A 51 -0.05 -9.35 -11.49
C ARG A 51 -1.29 -9.32 -10.59
N THR A 52 -1.21 -9.89 -9.40
CA THR A 52 -2.30 -9.87 -8.41
C THR A 52 -2.56 -8.45 -7.94
N ALA A 53 -1.53 -7.71 -7.56
CA ALA A 53 -1.66 -6.31 -7.14
C ALA A 53 -2.22 -5.41 -8.26
N ARG A 54 -1.83 -5.65 -9.52
CA ARG A 54 -2.39 -4.90 -10.66
C ARG A 54 -3.88 -5.20 -10.84
N SER A 55 -4.27 -6.47 -10.75
CA SER A 55 -5.67 -6.90 -10.87
C SER A 55 -6.53 -6.32 -9.74
N LEU A 56 -6.03 -6.35 -8.51
CA LEU A 56 -6.71 -5.77 -7.35
C LEU A 56 -6.93 -4.26 -7.54
N ARG A 57 -5.91 -3.52 -8.01
CA ARG A 57 -6.04 -2.08 -8.35
C ARG A 57 -7.15 -1.85 -9.37
N THR A 58 -7.18 -2.63 -10.45
CA THR A 58 -8.22 -2.53 -11.48
C THR A 58 -9.62 -2.72 -10.89
N LEU A 59 -9.82 -3.74 -10.05
CA LEU A 59 -11.11 -3.99 -9.40
C LEU A 59 -11.53 -2.86 -8.48
N VAL A 60 -10.62 -2.37 -7.65
CA VAL A 60 -10.88 -1.25 -6.72
C VAL A 60 -11.23 0.03 -7.49
N PHE A 61 -10.47 0.35 -8.53
CA PHE A 61 -10.72 1.55 -9.33
C PHE A 61 -12.02 1.46 -10.12
N ALA A 62 -12.35 0.31 -10.68
CA ALA A 62 -13.64 0.10 -11.35
C ALA A 62 -14.82 0.24 -10.37
N ALA A 63 -14.72 -0.38 -9.19
CA ALA A 63 -15.75 -0.29 -8.16
C ALA A 63 -15.90 1.14 -7.60
N ALA A 64 -14.80 1.87 -7.44
CA ALA A 64 -14.80 3.26 -6.98
C ALA A 64 -15.36 4.22 -8.03
N ALA A 65 -14.97 4.06 -9.30
CA ALA A 65 -15.48 4.87 -10.41
C ALA A 65 -17.00 4.76 -10.54
N ARG A 66 -17.56 3.54 -10.40
CA ARG A 66 -19.01 3.33 -10.36
C ARG A 66 -19.73 4.07 -9.22
N ARG A 67 -19.02 4.44 -8.16
CA ARG A 67 -19.54 5.20 -7.01
C ARG A 67 -19.18 6.69 -7.06
N GLY A 68 -18.55 7.16 -8.14
CA GLY A 68 -18.08 8.55 -8.26
C GLY A 68 -16.90 8.90 -7.33
N ILE A 69 -16.21 7.89 -6.79
CA ILE A 69 -15.09 8.09 -5.86
C ILE A 69 -13.77 8.09 -6.63
N ARG A 70 -12.99 9.16 -6.49
CA ARG A 70 -11.58 9.19 -6.95
C ARG A 70 -10.75 8.37 -5.97
N ALA A 71 -10.49 7.09 -6.27
CA ALA A 71 -9.75 6.21 -5.38
C ALA A 71 -8.25 6.16 -5.68
N GLY A 72 -7.43 6.14 -4.63
CA GLY A 72 -6.05 5.64 -4.65
C GLY A 72 -5.98 4.29 -3.94
N PHE A 73 -5.04 3.43 -4.34
CA PHE A 73 -4.83 2.13 -3.69
C PHE A 73 -3.34 1.82 -3.56
N GLU A 74 -2.89 1.59 -2.33
CA GLU A 74 -1.50 1.27 -1.99
C GLU A 74 -1.44 -0.02 -1.17
N ILE A 75 -0.47 -0.86 -1.47
CA ILE A 75 -0.14 -2.03 -0.66
C ILE A 75 1.11 -1.62 0.11
N VAL A 76 1.02 -1.58 1.44
CA VAL A 76 2.08 -1.09 2.30
C VAL A 76 2.96 -2.24 2.73
N ASP A 77 4.24 -2.13 2.41
CA ASP A 77 5.28 -3.02 2.96
C ASP A 77 5.76 -2.43 4.30
N PRO A 78 5.56 -3.11 5.44
CA PRO A 78 6.02 -2.63 6.73
C PRO A 78 7.54 -2.55 6.85
N ALA A 79 8.29 -3.22 5.97
CA ALA A 79 9.76 -3.16 5.95
C ALA A 79 10.29 -1.92 5.21
N LEU A 80 9.43 -1.18 4.49
CA LEU A 80 9.82 0.02 3.77
C LEU A 80 9.43 1.28 4.56
N PRO A 81 10.32 2.29 4.64
CA PRO A 81 9.95 3.57 5.20
C PRO A 81 8.80 4.18 4.40
N PRO A 82 7.92 4.97 5.04
CA PRO A 82 6.81 5.60 4.34
C PRO A 82 7.36 6.45 3.19
N LYS A 83 6.78 6.29 2.01
CA LYS A 83 7.19 6.99 0.79
C LYS A 83 7.11 8.50 1.02
N GLY A 84 8.26 9.18 0.97
CA GLY A 84 8.38 10.62 1.23
C GLY A 84 8.92 10.99 2.61
N ALA A 85 9.28 10.02 3.46
CA ALA A 85 10.12 10.30 4.61
C ALA A 85 11.54 10.67 4.12
N SER A 86 12.02 11.86 4.47
CA SER A 86 13.43 12.20 4.29
C SER A 86 14.30 11.17 5.03
N PRO A 87 15.46 10.77 4.47
CA PRO A 87 16.42 9.94 5.20
C PRO A 87 16.73 10.57 6.56
N PRO A 88 16.96 9.77 7.60
CA PRO A 88 17.35 10.31 8.89
C PRO A 88 18.64 11.13 8.73
N ALA A 89 18.70 12.28 9.41
CA ALA A 89 19.70 13.33 9.20
C ALA A 89 21.18 12.89 9.38
N TRP A 90 21.43 11.70 9.96
CA TRP A 90 22.78 11.17 10.13
C TRP A 90 23.42 10.68 8.82
N ASP A 91 22.62 10.36 7.80
CA ASP A 91 23.10 9.90 6.48
C ASP A 91 23.79 11.02 5.67
N SER A 92 23.74 12.26 6.15
CA SER A 92 24.37 13.44 5.53
C SER A 92 25.76 13.79 6.12
N MET A 93 26.23 13.08 7.15
CA MET A 93 27.49 13.38 7.84
C MET A 93 28.70 12.58 7.33
N ASP A 94 28.51 11.52 6.55
CA ASP A 94 29.60 10.65 6.09
C ASP A 94 30.36 11.22 4.87
N SER A 95 29.88 12.32 4.26
CA SER A 95 30.49 12.92 3.07
C SER A 95 31.43 14.11 3.36
N SER A 96 31.71 14.44 4.63
CA SER A 96 32.60 15.58 4.99
C SER A 96 33.96 15.15 5.55
N GLY A 97 34.29 13.86 5.48
CA GLY A 97 35.54 13.30 6.00
C GLY A 97 36.60 12.99 4.94
N GLU A 98 36.65 13.67 3.79
CA GLU A 98 37.68 13.40 2.78
C GLU A 98 38.17 14.68 2.09
N HIS A 99 38.83 15.54 2.86
CA HIS A 99 39.86 16.43 2.32
C HIS A 99 41.00 16.52 3.33
N ALA A 100 42.04 15.72 3.05
CA ALA A 100 43.40 15.94 3.54
C ALA A 100 43.97 17.26 3.01
#